data_AF-A0A352B6E9-F1
#
_entry.id   AF-A0A352B6E9-F1
#
_cell.length_a   1.000
_cell.length_b   1.000
_cell.length_c   1.000
_cell.angle_alpha   90.00
_cell.angle_beta   90.00
_cell.angle_gamma   90.00
#
_symmetry.space_group_name_H-M   'P 1'
#
loop_
_entity.id
_entity.type
_entity.pdbx_description
1 polymer ?
#
loop_
_entity_poly.entity_id
_entity_poly.type
_entity_poly.pdbx_seq_one_letter_code
_entity_poly.pdbx_strand_id
1 'polypeptide(L)'
;MDETEARAALLTHARRTGERVAERYGAGIDLAAVERMVEDPEVVRFPVTLCFDGAPLEGEEFAYPLPVAGDPLNGYTLYLHPALRPDSEGVVAAVLYALVVVNYGAVADGAVAVAFGAACLGLDEDVYYDKICRLADAIVRGSNDTPAQMLPLSPAIPLQ
;
A
#
# COMPACT_ATOMS: atom_id res chain seq x y z
N MET A 1 -28.91 -11.34 -1.93
CA MET A 1 -27.58 -11.14 -2.50
C MET A 1 -26.70 -12.20 -1.90
N ASP A 2 -26.22 -13.11 -2.73
CA ASP A 2 -25.26 -14.12 -2.29
C ASP A 2 -23.85 -13.50 -2.16
N GLU A 3 -22.93 -14.21 -1.53
CA GLU A 3 -21.56 -13.74 -1.28
C GLU A 3 -20.76 -13.53 -2.58
N THR A 4 -21.09 -14.28 -3.64
CA THR A 4 -20.42 -14.17 -4.94
C THR A 4 -20.85 -12.89 -5.66
N GLU A 5 -22.15 -12.56 -5.62
CA GLU A 5 -22.72 -11.32 -6.12
C GLU A 5 -22.14 -10.10 -5.38
N ALA A 6 -22.05 -10.19 -4.04
CA ALA A 6 -21.47 -9.12 -3.23
C ALA A 6 -20.01 -8.86 -3.61
N ARG A 7 -19.22 -9.92 -3.80
CA ARG A 7 -17.82 -9.84 -4.23
C ARG A 7 -17.69 -9.25 -5.64
N ALA A 8 -18.51 -9.71 -6.59
CA ALA A 8 -18.52 -9.19 -7.96
C ALA A 8 -18.89 -7.70 -8.00
N ALA A 9 -19.84 -7.26 -7.17
CA ALA A 9 -20.21 -5.87 -7.03
C ALA A 9 -19.06 -5.01 -6.47
N LEU A 10 -18.34 -5.50 -5.46
CA LEU A 10 -17.18 -4.81 -4.90
C LEU A 10 -16.06 -4.63 -5.93
N LEU A 11 -15.70 -5.69 -6.66
CA LEU A 11 -14.70 -5.62 -7.73
C LEU A 11 -15.10 -4.64 -8.83
N THR A 12 -16.36 -4.68 -9.25
CA THR A 12 -16.90 -3.74 -10.25
C THR A 12 -16.83 -2.30 -9.76
N HIS A 13 -17.18 -2.07 -8.49
CA HIS A 13 -17.09 -0.75 -7.88
C HIS A 13 -15.64 -0.26 -7.78
N ALA A 14 -14.70 -1.11 -7.36
CA ALA A 14 -13.29 -0.79 -7.27
C ALA A 14 -12.70 -0.35 -8.61
N ARG A 15 -12.98 -1.10 -9.70
CA ARG A 15 -12.56 -0.72 -11.06
C ARG A 15 -13.11 0.64 -11.48
N ARG A 16 -14.42 0.85 -11.33
CA ARG A 16 -15.07 2.12 -11.69
C ARG A 16 -14.51 3.30 -10.90
N THR A 17 -14.21 3.10 -9.63
CA THR A 17 -13.57 4.14 -8.81
C THR A 17 -12.16 4.42 -9.33
N GLY A 18 -11.38 3.41 -9.67
CA GLY A 18 -10.05 3.60 -10.26
C GLY A 18 -10.08 4.31 -11.63
N GLU A 19 -11.02 3.96 -12.50
CA GLU A 19 -11.24 4.64 -13.79
C GLU A 19 -11.55 6.13 -13.59
N ARG A 20 -12.45 6.46 -12.65
CA ARG A 20 -12.76 7.86 -12.29
C ARG A 20 -11.54 8.61 -11.77
N VAL A 21 -10.67 7.95 -11.01
CA VAL A 21 -9.42 8.52 -10.53
C VAL A 21 -8.50 8.81 -11.72
N ALA A 22 -8.32 7.86 -12.64
CA ALA A 22 -7.52 8.07 -13.84
C ALA A 22 -8.04 9.23 -14.70
N GLU A 23 -9.36 9.36 -14.86
CA GLU A 23 -9.99 10.49 -15.57
C GLU A 23 -9.71 11.83 -14.88
N ARG A 24 -9.73 11.86 -13.54
CA ARG A 24 -9.58 13.08 -12.75
C ARG A 24 -8.14 13.55 -12.63
N TYR A 25 -7.20 12.62 -12.48
CA TYR A 25 -5.78 12.92 -12.22
C TYR A 25 -4.89 12.75 -13.45
N GLY A 26 -5.41 12.18 -14.53
CA GLY A 26 -4.75 12.01 -15.82
C GLY A 26 -4.16 10.61 -16.03
N ALA A 27 -3.99 10.25 -17.30
CA ALA A 27 -3.27 9.05 -17.71
C ALA A 27 -1.77 9.22 -17.42
N GLY A 28 -1.34 8.77 -16.25
CA GLY A 28 0.04 8.94 -15.77
C GLY A 28 0.07 9.50 -14.35
N ILE A 29 -0.65 8.85 -13.43
CA ILE A 29 -0.63 9.19 -12.01
C ILE A 29 0.79 9.07 -11.51
N ASP A 30 1.39 10.20 -11.16
CA ASP A 30 2.71 10.31 -10.55
C ASP A 30 2.61 10.51 -9.04
N LEU A 31 3.75 10.65 -8.36
CA LEU A 31 3.78 10.84 -6.91
C LEU A 31 3.04 12.11 -6.47
N ALA A 32 3.15 13.20 -7.24
CA ALA A 32 2.45 14.45 -6.94
C ALA A 32 0.93 14.34 -7.11
N ALA A 33 0.47 13.52 -8.06
CA ALA A 33 -0.94 13.16 -8.16
C ALA A 33 -1.39 12.33 -6.95
N VAL A 34 -0.59 11.34 -6.54
CA VAL A 34 -0.90 10.53 -5.35
C VAL A 34 -1.00 11.39 -4.08
N GLU A 35 -0.07 12.32 -3.86
CA GLU A 35 -0.11 13.25 -2.71
C GLU A 35 -1.41 14.07 -2.67
N ARG A 36 -1.96 14.45 -3.83
CA ARG A 36 -3.27 15.11 -3.91
C ARG A 36 -4.44 14.15 -3.74
N MET A 37 -4.30 12.92 -4.21
CA MET A 37 -5.35 11.89 -4.14
C MET A 37 -5.62 11.45 -2.70
N VAL A 38 -4.57 11.31 -1.88
CA VAL A 38 -4.67 10.85 -0.49
C VAL A 38 -5.36 11.85 0.44
N GLU A 39 -5.63 13.06 -0.04
CA GLU A 39 -6.39 14.10 0.66
C GLU A 39 -7.78 14.34 0.02
N ASP A 40 -8.07 13.76 -1.15
CA ASP A 40 -9.33 14.00 -1.87
C ASP A 40 -10.44 13.05 -1.36
N PRO A 41 -11.49 13.57 -0.70
CA PRO A 41 -12.58 12.76 -0.17
C PRO A 41 -13.43 12.07 -1.24
N GLU A 42 -13.31 12.45 -2.51
CA GLU A 42 -13.92 11.74 -3.64
C GLU A 42 -13.15 10.46 -4.03
N VAL A 43 -11.90 10.32 -3.58
CA VAL A 43 -11.00 9.20 -3.88
C VAL A 43 -10.77 8.32 -2.67
N VAL A 44 -10.50 8.94 -1.51
CA VAL A 44 -10.25 8.24 -0.25
C VAL A 44 -11.35 8.50 0.76
N ARG A 45 -11.78 7.45 1.46
CA ARG A 45 -12.82 7.57 2.49
C ARG A 45 -12.36 8.39 3.70
N PHE A 46 -11.07 8.32 4.02
CA PHE A 46 -10.42 9.02 5.12
C PHE A 46 -9.09 9.58 4.60
N PRO A 47 -8.66 10.77 5.05
CA PRO A 47 -7.39 11.35 4.63
C PRO A 47 -6.22 10.45 5.04
N VAL A 48 -5.19 10.39 4.20
CA VAL A 48 -4.02 9.52 4.39
C VAL A 48 -2.73 10.33 4.33
N THR A 49 -1.90 10.18 5.36
CA THR A 49 -0.53 10.71 5.39
C THR A 49 0.44 9.62 4.97
N LEU A 50 1.32 9.91 3.99
CA LEU A 50 2.37 8.97 3.58
C LEU A 50 3.58 9.06 4.53
N CYS A 51 4.04 7.91 5.03
CA CYS A 51 5.19 7.84 5.92
C CYS A 51 6.15 6.74 5.46
N PHE A 52 7.38 7.08 5.10
CA PHE A 52 8.40 6.09 4.75
C PHE A 52 9.17 5.66 5.99
N ASP A 53 8.57 4.73 6.73
CA ASP A 53 9.11 4.10 7.93
C ASP A 53 8.71 2.62 7.92
N GLY A 54 9.71 1.75 8.06
CA GLY A 54 9.52 0.30 8.02
C GLY A 54 9.21 -0.32 9.39
N ALA A 55 9.29 0.45 10.48
CA ALA A 55 9.08 -0.10 11.83
C ALA A 55 7.71 -0.78 12.03
N PRO A 56 6.60 -0.29 11.42
CA PRO A 56 5.30 -0.96 11.53
C PRO A 56 5.05 -2.07 10.51
N LEU A 57 5.97 -2.29 9.56
CA LEU A 57 5.81 -3.29 8.51
C LEU A 57 6.30 -4.66 8.98
N GLU A 58 5.63 -5.72 8.54
CA GLU A 58 6.00 -7.10 8.85
C GLU A 58 6.42 -7.88 7.60
N GLY A 59 7.50 -8.65 7.73
CA GLY A 59 7.93 -9.62 6.71
C GLY A 59 8.14 -9.00 5.32
N GLU A 60 7.23 -9.35 4.40
CA GLU A 60 7.29 -8.97 2.97
C GLU A 60 6.42 -7.74 2.65
N GLU A 61 5.87 -7.07 3.68
CA GLU A 61 5.05 -5.89 3.51
C GLU A 61 5.86 -4.70 2.99
N PHE A 62 5.36 -4.10 1.92
CA PHE A 62 5.90 -2.86 1.36
C PHE A 62 5.04 -1.63 1.72
N ALA A 63 3.82 -1.84 2.21
CA ALA A 63 2.87 -0.80 2.58
C ALA A 63 1.88 -1.29 3.65
N TYR A 64 1.61 -0.46 4.65
CA TYR A 64 0.67 -0.78 5.74
C TYR A 64 -0.10 0.47 6.19
N PRO A 65 -1.43 0.54 5.96
CA PRO A 65 -2.26 1.63 6.44
C PRO A 65 -2.66 1.40 7.91
N LEU A 66 -2.36 2.38 8.78
CA LEU A 66 -2.71 2.35 10.20
C LEU A 66 -3.59 3.56 10.57
N PRO A 67 -4.76 3.36 11.22
CA PRO A 67 -5.60 4.45 11.70
C PRO A 67 -4.88 5.33 12.74
N VAL A 68 -5.01 6.65 12.61
CA VAL A 68 -4.42 7.59 13.55
C VAL A 68 -5.12 7.47 14.92
N ALA A 69 -4.33 7.27 15.97
CA ALA A 69 -4.83 7.02 17.33
C ALA A 69 -5.83 5.84 17.44
N GLY A 70 -5.78 4.90 16.49
CA GLY A 70 -6.69 3.75 16.46
C GLY A 70 -8.11 4.05 15.97
N ASP A 71 -8.37 5.26 15.45
CA ASP A 71 -9.69 5.66 14.95
C ASP A 71 -9.60 6.15 13.48
N PRO A 72 -10.23 5.44 12.52
CA PRO A 72 -10.28 5.85 11.11
C PRO A 72 -10.80 7.27 10.88
N LEU A 73 -11.64 7.80 11.77
CA LEU A 73 -12.17 9.17 11.66
C LEU A 73 -11.08 10.24 11.76
N ASN A 74 -9.93 9.90 12.38
CA ASN A 74 -8.77 10.79 12.46
C ASN A 74 -7.85 10.67 11.24
N GLY A 75 -8.20 9.85 10.25
CA GLY A 75 -7.37 9.55 9.08
C GLY A 75 -6.44 8.35 9.30
N TYR A 76 -5.57 8.12 8.33
CA TYR A 76 -4.60 7.03 8.33
C TYR A 76 -3.18 7.55 8.15
N THR A 77 -2.22 6.85 8.72
CA THR A 77 -0.83 6.89 8.25
C THR A 77 -0.60 5.67 7.39
N LEU A 78 -0.24 5.87 6.12
CA LEU A 78 0.21 4.79 5.25
C LEU A 78 1.73 4.68 5.36
N TYR A 79 2.16 3.67 6.11
CA TYR A 79 3.57 3.31 6.24
C TYR A 79 4.03 2.63 4.96
N LEU A 80 5.10 3.15 4.35
CA LEU A 80 5.71 2.64 3.14
C LEU A 80 7.13 2.17 3.45
N HIS A 81 7.54 1.06 2.86
CA HIS A 81 8.88 0.54 3.10
C HIS A 81 9.93 1.56 2.60
N PRO A 82 10.95 1.91 3.42
CA PRO A 82 11.93 2.95 3.05
C PRO A 82 12.68 2.68 1.75
N ALA A 83 12.85 1.42 1.36
CA ALA A 83 13.46 1.01 0.10
C ALA A 83 12.69 1.46 -1.15
N LEU A 84 11.42 1.86 -1.03
CA LEU A 84 10.62 2.40 -2.14
C LEU A 84 10.96 3.87 -2.44
N ARG A 85 11.58 4.63 -1.52
CA ARG A 85 11.86 6.06 -1.69
C ARG A 85 12.50 6.45 -3.05
N PRO A 86 13.48 5.71 -3.60
CA PRO A 86 14.06 6.06 -4.90
C PRO A 86 13.21 5.68 -6.11
N ASP A 87 12.19 4.82 -5.95
CA ASP A 87 11.33 4.33 -7.03
C ASP A 87 9.94 4.96 -6.94
N SER A 88 9.78 6.14 -7.56
CA SER A 88 8.50 6.87 -7.54
C SER A 88 7.35 6.07 -8.15
N GLU A 89 7.59 5.29 -9.20
CA GLU A 89 6.56 4.44 -9.81
C GLU A 89 6.18 3.26 -8.91
N GLY A 90 7.15 2.72 -8.16
CA GLY A 90 6.93 1.72 -7.13
C GLY A 90 6.10 2.27 -5.97
N VAL A 91 6.39 3.50 -5.53
CA VAL A 91 5.61 4.21 -4.52
C VAL A 91 4.16 4.38 -4.96
N VAL A 92 3.94 4.87 -6.18
CA VAL A 92 2.58 5.05 -6.71
C VAL A 92 1.81 3.73 -6.69
N ALA A 93 2.41 2.66 -7.22
CA ALA A 93 1.76 1.34 -7.24
C ALA A 93 1.49 0.81 -5.82
N ALA A 94 2.45 0.94 -4.89
CA ALA A 94 2.28 0.52 -3.51
C ALA A 94 1.14 1.29 -2.81
N VAL A 95 1.07 2.61 -3.00
CA VAL A 95 0.02 3.43 -2.40
C VAL A 95 -1.34 3.05 -2.94
N LEU A 96 -1.51 2.97 -4.27
CA LEU A 96 -2.78 2.59 -4.88
C LEU A 96 -3.24 1.20 -4.43
N TYR A 97 -2.32 0.25 -4.28
CA TYR A 97 -2.61 -1.07 -3.75
C TYR A 97 -3.11 -1.01 -2.30
N ALA A 98 -2.53 -0.18 -1.44
CA ALA A 98 -2.91 -0.08 -0.03
C ALA A 98 -4.19 0.74 0.22
N LEU A 99 -4.54 1.68 -0.67
CA LEU A 99 -5.71 2.57 -0.48
C LEU A 99 -7.06 1.83 -0.41
N VAL A 100 -7.17 0.64 -0.97
CA VAL A 100 -8.42 -0.13 -0.87
C VAL A 100 -8.77 -0.51 0.56
N VAL A 101 -7.77 -0.67 1.45
CA VAL A 101 -7.99 -0.92 2.87
C VAL A 101 -8.58 0.32 3.55
N VAL A 102 -8.12 1.51 3.18
CA VAL A 102 -8.66 2.78 3.69
C VAL A 102 -10.11 2.97 3.23
N ASN A 103 -10.42 2.59 1.99
CA ASN A 103 -11.73 2.79 1.39
C ASN A 103 -12.77 1.75 1.82
N TYR A 104 -12.37 0.49 1.86
CA TYR A 104 -13.28 -0.65 2.03
C TYR A 104 -13.07 -1.40 3.35
N GLY A 105 -11.98 -1.18 4.08
CA GLY A 105 -11.70 -1.85 5.35
C GLY A 105 -11.51 -3.36 5.17
N ALA A 106 -12.01 -4.14 6.12
CA ALA A 106 -11.78 -5.59 6.22
C ALA A 106 -12.34 -6.43 5.05
N VAL A 107 -13.17 -5.85 4.17
CA VAL A 107 -13.66 -6.55 2.97
C VAL A 107 -12.73 -6.40 1.77
N ALA A 108 -11.69 -5.57 1.87
CA ALA A 108 -10.66 -5.47 0.85
C ALA A 108 -9.77 -6.72 0.87
N ASP A 109 -9.54 -7.30 -0.31
CA ASP A 109 -8.56 -8.35 -0.54
C ASP A 109 -7.58 -7.93 -1.65
N GLY A 110 -6.61 -8.79 -1.93
CA GLY A 110 -5.62 -8.53 -2.99
C GLY A 110 -6.26 -8.36 -4.38
N ALA A 111 -7.39 -9.02 -4.67
CA ALA A 111 -8.05 -8.88 -5.97
C ALA A 111 -8.72 -7.51 -6.11
N VAL A 112 -9.33 -7.00 -5.04
CA VAL A 112 -9.88 -5.63 -4.99
C VAL A 112 -8.76 -4.59 -5.14
N ALA A 113 -7.62 -4.81 -4.47
CA ALA A 113 -6.43 -3.95 -4.57
C ALA A 113 -5.88 -3.89 -6.00
N VAL A 114 -5.73 -5.05 -6.66
CA VAL A 114 -5.26 -5.15 -8.04
C VAL A 114 -6.24 -4.46 -8.99
N ALA A 115 -7.54 -4.77 -8.89
CA ALA A 115 -8.56 -4.20 -9.76
C ALA A 115 -8.63 -2.67 -9.66
N PHE A 116 -8.53 -2.11 -8.45
CA PHE A 116 -8.50 -0.67 -8.25
C PHE A 116 -7.21 -0.04 -8.80
N GLY A 117 -6.04 -0.57 -8.41
CA GLY A 117 -4.75 0.01 -8.78
C GLY A 117 -4.46 -0.08 -10.28
N ALA A 118 -4.82 -1.19 -10.92
CA ALA A 118 -4.72 -1.34 -12.37
C ALA A 118 -5.59 -0.31 -13.10
N ALA A 119 -6.85 -0.14 -12.66
CA ALA A 119 -7.77 0.84 -13.23
C ALA A 119 -7.26 2.29 -13.06
N CYS A 120 -6.72 2.64 -11.89
CA CYS A 120 -6.09 3.96 -11.65
C CYS A 120 -4.95 4.25 -12.63
N LEU A 121 -4.13 3.25 -12.95
CA LEU A 121 -2.97 3.40 -13.83
C LEU A 121 -3.28 3.15 -15.31
N GLY A 122 -4.51 2.75 -15.65
CA GLY A 122 -4.86 2.34 -17.01
C GLY A 122 -4.10 1.10 -17.50
N LEU A 123 -3.77 0.19 -16.57
CA LEU A 123 -3.04 -1.04 -16.85
C LEU A 123 -3.98 -2.25 -16.86
N ASP A 124 -3.52 -3.32 -17.50
CA ASP A 124 -4.10 -4.64 -17.30
C ASP A 124 -3.84 -5.13 -15.85
N GLU A 125 -4.79 -5.88 -15.28
CA GLU A 125 -4.70 -6.39 -13.90
C GLU A 125 -3.48 -7.31 -13.71
N ASP A 126 -3.14 -8.14 -14.70
CA ASP A 126 -1.97 -9.04 -14.61
C ASP A 126 -0.67 -8.21 -14.62
N VAL A 127 -0.61 -7.16 -15.44
CA VAL A 127 0.53 -6.25 -15.50
C VAL A 127 0.73 -5.51 -14.19
N TYR A 128 -0.36 -5.05 -13.57
CA TYR A 128 -0.31 -4.39 -12.27
C TYR A 128 0.08 -5.37 -11.17
N TYR A 129 -0.50 -6.57 -11.15
CA TYR A 129 -0.17 -7.62 -10.20
C TYR A 129 1.32 -8.00 -10.25
N ASP A 130 1.87 -8.18 -11.46
CA ASP A 130 3.30 -8.42 -11.67
C ASP A 130 4.16 -7.30 -11.07
N LYS A 131 3.73 -6.04 -11.18
CA LYS A 131 4.42 -4.90 -10.57
C LYS A 131 4.43 -5.03 -9.04
N ILE A 132 3.29 -5.37 -8.44
CA ILE A 132 3.16 -5.57 -6.99
C ILE A 132 4.04 -6.72 -6.50
N CYS A 133 4.03 -7.87 -7.19
CA CYS A 133 4.90 -9.00 -6.86
C CYS A 133 6.39 -8.61 -6.90
N ARG A 134 6.81 -7.85 -7.91
CA ARG A 134 8.20 -7.38 -8.00
C ARG A 134 8.58 -6.45 -6.84
N LEU A 135 7.66 -5.62 -6.35
CA LEU A 135 7.88 -4.77 -5.19
C LEU A 135 8.07 -5.61 -3.92
N ALA A 136 7.16 -6.56 -3.65
CA ALA A 136 7.26 -7.47 -2.52
C ALA A 136 8.59 -8.27 -2.56
N ASP A 137 8.90 -8.87 -3.70
CA ASP A 137 10.15 -9.61 -3.92
C ASP A 137 11.41 -8.76 -3.68
N ALA A 138 11.37 -7.47 -4.06
CA ALA A 138 12.49 -6.56 -3.84
C ALA A 138 12.70 -6.28 -2.35
N ILE A 139 11.63 -6.17 -1.56
CA ILE A 139 11.72 -6.02 -0.10
C ILE A 139 12.36 -7.27 0.51
N VAL A 140 11.90 -8.47 0.13
CA VAL A 140 12.45 -9.73 0.66
C VAL A 140 13.94 -9.85 0.35
N ARG A 141 14.36 -9.56 -0.89
CA ARG A 141 15.79 -9.58 -1.26
C ARG A 141 16.60 -8.56 -0.47
N GLY A 142 16.11 -7.32 -0.35
CA GLY A 142 16.80 -6.27 0.40
C GLY A 142 16.90 -6.54 1.91
N SER A 143 15.90 -7.18 2.50
CA SER A 143 15.91 -7.59 3.91
C SER A 143 16.93 -8.70 4.20
N ASN A 144 17.14 -9.63 3.25
CA ASN A 144 18.11 -10.72 3.38
C ASN A 144 19.58 -10.28 3.21
N ASP A 145 19.83 -9.10 2.62
CA ASP A 145 21.17 -8.54 2.45
C ASP A 145 21.67 -7.76 3.69
N THR A 146 20.87 -7.70 4.76
CA THR A 146 21.33 -7.18 6.05
C THR A 146 21.91 -8.32 6.88
N PRO A 147 23.25 -8.42 7.10
CA PRO A 147 23.76 -9.38 8.06
C PRO A 147 23.14 -9.05 9.41
N ALA A 148 22.49 -10.07 10.01
CA ALA A 148 21.91 -10.03 11.34
C ALA A 148 22.77 -9.16 12.25
N GLN A 149 22.19 -8.06 12.72
CA GLN A 149 22.84 -7.20 13.70
C GLN A 149 23.29 -8.09 14.85
N MET A 150 24.61 -8.12 15.04
CA MET A 150 25.28 -8.71 16.18
C MET A 150 24.54 -8.31 17.46
N LEU A 151 23.83 -9.26 18.06
CA LEU A 151 23.64 -9.25 19.51
C LEU A 151 25.05 -9.16 20.09
N PRO A 152 25.40 -8.14 20.90
CA PRO A 152 26.54 -8.30 21.78
C PRO A 152 26.17 -9.44 22.74
N LEU A 153 26.81 -10.60 22.55
CA LEU A 153 26.99 -11.54 23.64
C LEU A 153 27.71 -10.76 24.75
N SER A 154 26.96 -10.24 25.72
CA SER A 154 27.53 -9.82 27.00
C SER A 154 28.29 -11.01 27.56
N PRO A 155 29.62 -10.93 27.75
CA PRO A 155 30.26 -11.89 28.61
C PRO A 155 29.91 -11.51 30.05
N ALA A 156 29.05 -12.31 30.67
CA ALA A 156 29.05 -12.43 32.11
C ALA A 156 30.42 -12.99 32.53
N ILE A 157 31.23 -12.22 33.27
CA ILE A 157 32.12 -12.78 34.29
C ILE A 157 32.10 -11.85 35.53
N PRO A 158 31.99 -12.41 36.76
CA PRO A 158 31.83 -11.67 38.00
C PRO A 158 33.14 -11.42 38.79
N LEU A 159 33.03 -10.51 39.76
CA LEU A 159 33.81 -10.35 41.01
C LEU A 159 35.34 -10.19 40.94
N GLN A 160 35.80 -8.99 41.37
CA GLN A 160 36.73 -8.84 42.49
C GLN A 160 36.23 -7.72 43.41
#